data_AF-A0A920SEM9-F1
#
_entry.id   AF-A0A920SEM9-F1
#
_cell.length_a   1.000
_cell.length_b   1.000
_cell.length_c   1.000
_cell.angle_alpha   90.00
_cell.angle_beta   90.00
_cell.angle_gamma   90.00
#
_symmetry.space_group_name_H-M   'P 1'
#
loop_
_entity.id
_entity.type
_entity.pdbx_description
1 polymer ?
#
loop_
_entity_poly.entity_id
_entity_poly.type
_entity_poly.pdbx_seq_one_letter_code
_entity_poly.pdbx_strand_id
1 'polypeptide(L)'
;MPMTDPIRIPNCSGFYGDRLSAAAEMVEGGHIDVLTGDWLAELTMLILARSRAKRPGGGYASTFVKQMEQVMGTCLDRGIKVVSNAGGLDPGGCAEALSEVADRLACRPPSPT
;
A
#
# COMPACT_ATOMS: atom_id res chain seq x y z
N MET A 1 23.75 0.60 28.39
CA MET A 1 22.41 0.83 27.80
C MET A 1 22.19 -0.30 26.80
N PRO A 2 21.14 -1.12 26.90
CA PRO A 2 20.81 -2.00 25.78
C PRO A 2 20.53 -1.08 24.58
N MET A 3 21.21 -1.31 23.47
CA MET A 3 20.96 -0.58 22.24
C MET A 3 19.62 -1.05 21.70
N THR A 4 18.67 -0.12 21.54
CA THR A 4 17.43 -0.40 20.84
C THR A 4 17.75 -0.77 19.40
N ASP A 5 17.21 -1.88 18.90
CA ASP A 5 17.37 -2.24 17.50
C ASP A 5 16.82 -1.12 16.60
N PRO A 6 17.51 -0.76 15.50
CA PRO A 6 17.06 0.30 14.60
C PRO A 6 15.80 -0.13 13.85
N ILE A 7 14.82 0.79 13.75
CA ILE A 7 13.62 0.61 12.94
C ILE A 7 13.95 0.93 11.47
N ARG A 8 13.65 0.01 10.56
CA ARG A 8 13.88 0.12 9.11
C ARG A 8 12.57 0.49 8.40
N ILE A 9 12.58 1.65 7.76
CA ILE A 9 11.39 2.26 7.13
C ILE A 9 11.72 2.61 5.66
N PRO A 10 11.62 1.66 4.71
CA PRO A 10 11.70 1.98 3.29
C PRO A 10 10.45 2.73 2.78
N ASN A 11 10.59 3.31 1.59
CA ASN A 11 9.51 3.92 0.84
C ASN A 11 9.40 3.27 -0.55
N CYS A 12 8.19 2.93 -1.00
CA CYS A 12 7.94 2.23 -2.26
C CYS A 12 7.26 3.08 -3.35
N SER A 13 6.99 4.37 -3.11
CA SER A 13 6.35 5.24 -4.10
C SER A 13 6.53 6.72 -3.79
N GLY A 14 6.71 7.55 -4.82
CA GLY A 14 6.66 9.02 -4.71
C GLY A 14 5.45 9.68 -5.37
N PHE A 15 4.65 8.96 -6.16
CA PHE A 15 3.51 9.51 -6.90
C PHE A 15 2.57 8.42 -7.45
N TYR A 16 1.39 8.81 -7.94
CA TYR A 16 0.47 7.91 -8.63
C TYR A 16 1.05 7.45 -9.98
N GLY A 17 1.25 6.14 -10.13
CA GLY A 17 1.76 5.54 -11.36
C GLY A 17 3.26 5.23 -11.31
N ASP A 18 3.89 5.37 -10.14
CA ASP A 18 5.23 4.85 -9.87
C ASP A 18 5.29 3.32 -10.04
N ARG A 19 6.49 2.74 -9.91
CA ARG A 19 6.78 1.33 -10.15
C ARG A 19 5.95 0.43 -9.23
N LEU A 20 5.04 -0.34 -9.82
CA LEU A 20 4.20 -1.29 -9.08
C LEU A 20 5.03 -2.31 -8.30
N SER A 21 6.13 -2.83 -8.87
CA SER A 21 6.97 -3.85 -8.22
C SER A 21 7.72 -3.36 -6.98
N ALA A 22 7.82 -2.04 -6.74
CA ALA A 22 8.62 -1.49 -5.64
C ALA A 22 8.18 -1.99 -4.26
N ALA A 23 6.87 -2.18 -4.03
CA ALA A 23 6.39 -2.70 -2.74
C ALA A 23 6.88 -4.14 -2.50
N ALA A 24 6.80 -5.01 -3.51
CA ALA A 24 7.28 -6.38 -3.42
C ALA A 24 8.80 -6.42 -3.21
N GLU A 25 9.55 -5.63 -3.98
CA GLU A 25 11.00 -5.52 -3.84
C GLU A 25 11.42 -5.08 -2.43
N MET A 26 10.70 -4.14 -1.81
CA MET A 26 11.00 -3.69 -0.44
C MET A 26 10.68 -4.78 0.61
N VAL A 27 9.55 -5.48 0.45
CA VAL A 27 9.10 -6.50 1.41
C VAL A 27 9.92 -7.78 1.29
N GLU A 28 10.36 -8.14 0.09
CA GLU A 28 11.13 -9.36 -0.19
C GLU A 28 12.65 -9.15 -0.06
N GLY A 29 13.14 -7.93 -0.28
CA GLY A 29 14.56 -7.60 -0.32
C GLY A 29 15.30 -7.62 1.02
N GLY A 30 14.59 -7.76 2.13
CA GLY A 30 15.20 -7.89 3.46
C GLY A 30 14.24 -7.61 4.61
N HIS A 31 14.78 -7.57 5.82
CA HIS A 31 14.01 -7.23 7.01
C HIS A 31 13.69 -5.74 7.03
N ILE A 32 12.40 -5.40 7.09
CA ILE A 32 11.87 -4.05 7.26
C ILE A 32 10.77 -4.08 8.33
N ASP A 33 10.60 -2.99 9.05
CA ASP A 33 9.61 -2.91 10.13
C ASP A 33 8.32 -2.21 9.65
N VAL A 34 8.49 -1.23 8.76
CA VAL A 34 7.38 -0.43 8.22
C VAL A 34 7.59 -0.19 6.72
N LEU A 35 6.64 -0.61 5.90
CA LEU A 35 6.57 -0.18 4.50
C LEU A 35 5.83 1.16 4.42
N THR A 36 6.46 2.16 3.79
CA THR A 36 5.81 3.44 3.49
C THR A 36 5.66 3.66 2.00
N GLY A 37 4.77 4.57 1.61
CA GLY A 37 4.73 5.12 0.26
C GLY A 37 3.98 6.45 0.24
N ASP A 38 4.33 7.30 -0.71
CA ASP A 38 3.70 8.60 -0.92
C ASP A 38 3.03 8.65 -2.30
N TRP A 39 1.76 9.04 -2.30
CA TRP A 39 0.97 9.23 -3.51
C TRP A 39 0.55 10.68 -3.72
N LEU A 40 0.68 11.60 -2.76
CA LEU A 40 0.03 12.93 -2.83
C LEU A 40 0.86 14.01 -3.54
N ALA A 41 1.60 13.63 -4.58
CA ALA A 41 2.21 14.59 -5.51
C ALA A 41 1.14 15.46 -6.19
N GLU A 42 1.51 16.67 -6.61
CA GLU A 42 0.60 17.66 -7.23
C GLU A 42 -0.21 17.07 -8.40
N LEU A 43 0.45 16.34 -9.30
CA LEU A 43 -0.20 15.68 -10.42
C LEU A 43 -1.18 14.57 -9.97
N THR A 44 -0.83 13.82 -8.92
CA THR A 44 -1.75 12.81 -8.36
C THR A 44 -3.03 13.46 -7.89
N MET A 45 -2.96 14.57 -7.17
CA MET A 45 -4.15 15.24 -6.64
C MET A 45 -5.11 15.64 -7.76
N LEU A 46 -4.59 16.11 -8.90
CA LEU A 46 -5.40 16.37 -10.10
C LEU A 46 -6.05 15.10 -10.65
N ILE A 47 -5.32 13.98 -10.71
CA ILE A 47 -5.83 12.69 -11.18
C ILE A 47 -6.95 12.16 -10.26
N LEU A 48 -6.76 12.22 -8.95
CA LEU A 48 -7.76 11.78 -7.97
C LEU A 48 -9.00 12.67 -7.99
N ALA A 49 -8.83 13.99 -8.13
CA ALA A 49 -9.95 14.93 -8.26
C ALA A 49 -10.79 14.62 -9.51
N ARG A 50 -10.14 14.40 -10.66
CA ARG A 50 -10.82 14.02 -11.91
C ARG A 50 -11.52 12.66 -11.79
N SER A 51 -10.89 11.69 -11.13
CA SER A 51 -11.45 10.35 -10.94
C SER A 51 -12.69 10.39 -10.06
N ARG A 52 -12.64 11.10 -8.93
CA ARG A 52 -13.79 11.33 -8.03
C ARG A 52 -14.91 12.10 -8.71
N ALA A 53 -14.60 13.10 -9.55
CA ALA A 53 -15.60 13.86 -10.29
C ALA A 53 -16.36 12.99 -11.31
N LYS A 54 -15.70 11.99 -11.91
CA LYS A 54 -16.31 11.05 -12.87
C LYS A 54 -17.08 9.92 -12.18
N ARG A 55 -16.56 9.42 -11.06
CA ARG A 55 -17.09 8.26 -10.34
C ARG A 55 -17.01 8.53 -8.82
N PRO A 56 -18.15 8.66 -8.12
CA PRO A 56 -18.18 8.61 -6.66
C PRO A 56 -17.44 7.36 -6.17
N GLY A 57 -16.55 7.49 -5.18
CA GLY A 57 -15.68 6.40 -4.72
C GLY A 57 -14.33 6.27 -5.47
N GLY A 58 -14.03 7.17 -6.40
CA GLY A 58 -12.78 7.14 -7.19
C GLY A 58 -11.64 8.01 -6.65
N GLY A 59 -11.70 8.44 -5.38
CA GLY A 59 -10.82 9.48 -4.83
C GLY A 59 -9.47 9.00 -4.27
N TYR A 60 -9.14 7.72 -4.40
CA TYR A 60 -7.91 7.11 -3.86
C TYR A 60 -7.02 6.51 -4.95
N ALA A 61 -5.75 6.26 -4.61
CA ALA A 61 -4.78 5.69 -5.54
C ALA A 61 -4.99 4.19 -5.75
N SER A 62 -5.65 3.80 -6.84
CA SER A 62 -5.92 2.39 -7.14
C SER A 62 -4.65 1.53 -7.32
N THR A 63 -3.52 2.14 -7.67
CA THR A 63 -2.22 1.48 -7.78
C THR A 63 -1.70 1.00 -6.43
N PHE A 64 -2.01 1.71 -5.34
CA PHE A 64 -1.67 1.27 -3.98
C PHE A 64 -2.43 -0.01 -3.61
N VAL A 65 -3.72 -0.09 -3.92
CA VAL A 65 -4.53 -1.31 -3.66
C VAL A 65 -3.96 -2.51 -4.43
N LYS A 66 -3.51 -2.31 -5.68
CA LYS A 66 -2.83 -3.36 -6.46
C LYS A 66 -1.50 -3.79 -5.84
N GLN A 67 -0.71 -2.87 -5.30
CA GLN A 67 0.52 -3.21 -4.59
C GLN A 67 0.22 -4.00 -3.31
N MET A 68 -0.81 -3.60 -2.56
CA MET A 68 -1.23 -4.33 -1.36
C MET A 68 -1.72 -5.74 -1.67
N GLU A 69 -2.40 -5.95 -2.79
CA GLU A 69 -2.77 -7.31 -3.24
C GLU A 69 -1.55 -8.22 -3.46
N GLN A 70 -0.39 -7.66 -3.80
CA GLN A 70 0.85 -8.42 -3.98
C GLN A 70 1.55 -8.73 -2.66
N VAL A 71 1.54 -7.81 -1.68
CA VAL A 71 2.41 -7.90 -0.49
C VAL A 71 1.69 -8.08 0.84
N MET A 72 0.35 -7.93 0.90
CA MET A 72 -0.40 -7.94 2.16
C MET A 72 -0.19 -9.22 2.96
N GLY A 73 -0.20 -10.39 2.31
CA GLY A 73 0.06 -11.67 2.99
C GLY A 73 1.44 -11.69 3.66
N THR A 74 2.49 -11.38 2.91
CA THR A 74 3.86 -11.32 3.43
C THR A 74 4.02 -10.27 4.55
N CYS A 75 3.34 -9.12 4.43
CA CYS A 75 3.35 -8.11 5.49
C CYS A 75 2.71 -8.63 6.77
N LEU A 76 1.59 -9.35 6.68
CA LEU A 76 0.93 -9.95 7.84
C LEU A 76 1.82 -11.03 8.47
N ASP A 77 2.36 -11.95 7.67
CA ASP A 77 3.20 -13.05 8.14
C ASP A 77 4.47 -12.56 8.86
N ARG A 78 5.04 -11.45 8.39
CA ARG A 78 6.27 -10.85 8.94
C ARG A 78 6.02 -9.74 9.94
N GLY A 79 4.76 -9.38 10.21
CA GLY A 79 4.41 -8.27 11.10
C GLY A 79 4.85 -6.88 10.59
N ILE A 80 5.01 -6.70 9.28
CA ILE A 80 5.38 -5.43 8.66
C ILE A 80 4.17 -4.50 8.68
N LYS A 81 4.35 -3.30 9.25
CA LYS A 81 3.30 -2.27 9.25
C LYS A 81 3.30 -1.53 7.91
N VAL A 82 2.13 -1.16 7.41
CA VAL A 82 2.02 -0.34 6.20
C VAL A 82 1.44 1.02 6.55
N VAL A 83 2.13 2.09 6.13
CA VAL A 83 1.68 3.48 6.33
C VAL A 83 1.67 4.19 4.98
N SER A 84 0.53 4.76 4.60
CA SER A 84 0.33 5.36 3.28
C SER A 84 -0.68 6.50 3.33
N ASN A 85 -0.50 7.48 2.45
CA ASN A 85 -1.46 8.55 2.18
C ASN A 85 -2.27 8.34 0.89
N ALA A 86 -2.20 7.15 0.28
CA ALA A 86 -2.89 6.77 -0.96
C ALA A 86 -4.42 6.94 -0.92
N GLY A 87 -5.01 7.07 0.28
CA GLY A 87 -6.42 7.40 0.44
C GLY A 87 -6.83 8.72 -0.23
N GLY A 88 -5.90 9.68 -0.34
CA GLY A 88 -6.12 10.93 -1.08
C GLY A 88 -7.43 11.64 -0.74
N LEU A 89 -8.30 11.78 -1.74
CA LEU A 89 -9.59 12.47 -1.63
C LEU A 89 -10.73 11.54 -1.17
N ASP A 90 -10.45 10.26 -0.94
CA ASP A 90 -11.40 9.25 -0.45
C ASP A 90 -10.71 8.17 0.41
N PRO A 91 -10.26 8.50 1.64
CA PRO A 91 -9.63 7.54 2.53
C PRO A 91 -10.54 6.38 2.94
N GLY A 92 -11.85 6.62 3.04
CA GLY A 92 -12.84 5.59 3.38
C GLY A 92 -12.94 4.53 2.28
N GLY A 93 -13.14 4.95 1.03
CA GLY A 93 -13.16 4.02 -0.10
C GLY A 93 -11.84 3.27 -0.31
N CYS A 94 -10.71 3.90 0.03
CA CYS A 94 -9.42 3.21 0.03
C CYS A 94 -9.37 2.07 1.07
N ALA A 95 -9.84 2.34 2.29
CA ALA A 95 -9.90 1.33 3.34
C ALA A 95 -10.83 0.16 2.98
N GLU A 96 -12.02 0.46 2.43
CA GLU A 96 -12.95 -0.56 1.93
C GLU A 96 -12.30 -1.44 0.85
N ALA A 97 -11.63 -0.83 -0.13
CA ALA A 97 -10.93 -1.58 -1.19
C ALA A 97 -9.79 -2.45 -0.64
N LEU A 98 -9.11 -2.04 0.43
CA LEU A 98 -8.11 -2.87 1.11
C LEU A 98 -8.75 -4.03 1.88
N SER A 99 -9.89 -3.80 2.53
CA SER A 99 -10.66 -4.87 3.19
C SER A 99 -11.07 -5.94 2.19
N GLU A 100 -11.54 -5.56 1.00
CA GLU A 100 -11.86 -6.51 -0.07
C GLU A 100 -10.64 -7.33 -0.54
N VAL A 101 -9.45 -6.71 -0.58
CA VAL A 101 -8.20 -7.43 -0.88
C VAL A 101 -7.92 -8.46 0.23
N ALA A 102 -8.04 -8.05 1.49
CA ALA A 102 -7.82 -8.93 2.63
C ALA A 102 -8.77 -10.14 2.60
N ASP A 103 -10.05 -9.91 2.33
CA ASP A 103 -11.07 -10.97 2.22
C ASP A 103 -10.74 -11.95 1.09
N ARG A 104 -10.30 -11.46 -0.08
CA ARG A 104 -9.87 -12.32 -1.19
C ARG A 104 -8.65 -13.17 -0.84
N LEU A 105 -7.68 -12.60 -0.13
CA LEU A 105 -6.48 -13.33 0.30
C LEU A 105 -6.80 -14.35 1.39
N ALA A 106 -7.72 -14.05 2.31
CA ALA A 106 -8.20 -15.00 3.31
C ALA A 106 -8.97 -16.17 2.69
N CYS A 107 -9.66 -15.94 1.57
CA CYS A 107 -10.33 -16.99 0.79
C CYS A 107 -9.35 -17.86 -0.04
N ARG A 108 -8.10 -17.44 -0.19
CA ARG A 108 -7.08 -18.21 -0.92
C ARG A 108 -6.37 -19.14 0.08
N PRO A 109 -6.25 -20.46 -0.18
CA PRO A 109 -5.48 -21.33 0.69
C PRO A 109 -4.04 -20.79 0.80
N PRO A 110 -3.41 -20.88 1.99
CA PRO A 110 -2.04 -20.42 2.16
C PRO A 110 -1.14 -21.13 1.15
N SER A 111 -0.22 -20.37 0.54
CA SER A 111 0.79 -20.90 -0.36
C SER A 111 1.54 -22.03 0.33
N PRO A 112 1.67 -23.23 -0.27
CA PRO A 112 2.56 -24.24 0.25
C PRO A 112 3.99 -23.70 0.11
N THR A 113 4.60 -23.35 1.25
CA THR A 113 6.06 -23.22 1.37
C THR A 113 6.72 -24.58 1.22
#